data_AF-A0A6A6ZAC5-F1
#
_entry.id   AF-A0A6A6ZAC5-F1
#
_cell.length_a   1.000
_cell.length_b   1.000
_cell.length_c   1.000
_cell.angle_alpha   90.00
_cell.angle_beta   90.00
_cell.angle_gamma   90.00
#
_symmetry.space_group_name_H-M   'P 1'
#
loop_
_entity.id
_entity.type
_entity.pdbx_description
1 polymer ?
#
loop_
_entity_poly.entity_id
_entity_poly.type
_entity_poly.pdbx_seq_one_letter_code
_entity_poly.pdbx_strand_id
1 'polypeptide(L)' 'YSAYMFCGCISSQRKGPLIVFEKDWGKATGKVYRDNVVPHIHQFKRGIDFPILM' A
#
# COMPACT_ATOMS: atom_id res chain seq x y z
N TYR A 1 10.32 20.07 4.58
CA TYR A 1 10.22 18.72 5.16
C TYR A 1 9.51 17.83 4.15
N SER A 2 10.18 16.82 3.60
CA SER A 2 9.54 15.75 2.82
C SER A 2 9.35 14.56 3.75
N ALA A 3 8.11 14.21 4.05
CA ALA A 3 7.77 13.03 4.84
C ALA A 3 7.20 11.98 3.89
N TYR A 4 7.79 10.77 3.91
CA TYR A 4 7.27 9.61 3.19
C TYR A 4 6.50 8.75 4.17
N MET A 5 5.33 8.26 3.74
CA MET A 5 4.54 7.32 4.51
C MET A 5 4.59 5.97 3.82
N PHE A 6 4.69 4.90 4.61
CA PHE A 6 4.73 3.53 4.10
C PHE A 6 3.58 2.75 4.73
N CYS A 7 2.86 2.00 3.91
CA CYS A 7 1.83 1.07 4.35
C CYS A 7 2.33 -0.36 4.10
N GLY A 8 2.66 -1.08 5.17
CA GLY A 8 2.98 -2.50 5.13
C GLY A 8 1.85 -3.33 5.73
N CYS A 9 1.43 -4.37 5.02
CA CYS A 9 0.52 -5.37 5.57
C CYS A 9 1.32 -6.59 6.05
N ILE A 10 1.15 -7.02 7.29
CA ILE A 10 1.82 -8.21 7.83
C ILE A 10 0.75 -9.13 8.43
N SER A 11 0.86 -10.42 8.12
CA SER A 11 0.07 -11.49 8.74
C SER A 11 1.00 -12.48 9.43
N SER A 12 0.48 -13.35 10.29
CA SER A 12 1.32 -14.35 10.98
C SER A 12 2.02 -15.33 10.03
N GLN A 13 1.51 -15.47 8.81
CA GLN A 13 2.01 -16.44 7.83
C GLN A 13 2.93 -15.80 6.79
N ARG A 14 2.66 -14.54 6.41
CA ARG A 14 3.33 -13.87 5.28
C ARG A 14 3.35 -12.36 5.46
N LYS A 15 4.40 -11.72 4.95
CA LYS A 15 4.41 -10.29 4.66
C LYS A 15 3.58 -10.06 3.39
N GLY A 16 2.64 -9.12 3.47
CA GLY A 16 1.90 -8.61 2.33
C GLY A 16 2.71 -7.53 1.58
N PRO A 17 2.09 -6.83 0.63
CA PRO A 17 2.77 -5.83 -0.17
C PRO A 17 3.20 -4.65 0.70
N LEU A 18 4.39 -4.11 0.41
CA LEU A 18 4.84 -2.81 0.90
C LEU A 18 4.37 -1.75 -0.10
N ILE A 19 3.49 -0.86 0.35
CA ILE A 19 2.92 0.21 -0.47
C ILE A 19 3.51 1.52 0.01
N VAL A 20 4.22 2.22 -0.88
CA VAL A 20 4.70 3.58 -0.60
C VAL A 20 3.54 4.54 -0.82
N PHE A 21 3.28 5.40 0.16
CA PHE A 21 2.26 6.42 0.04
C PHE A 21 2.81 7.57 -0.79
N GLU A 22 2.30 7.73 -2.00
CA GLU A 22 2.72 8.81 -2.89
C GLU A 22 2.29 10.17 -2.33
N LYS A 23 3.13 11.18 -2.54
CA LYS A 23 2.87 12.54 -2.06
C LYS A 23 1.59 13.12 -2.66
N ASP A 24 1.26 12.73 -3.89
CA ASP A 24 0.08 13.17 -4.62
C ASP A 24 -1.24 12.61 -4.07
N TRP A 25 -1.20 11.51 -3.32
CA TRP A 25 -2.38 10.97 -2.63
C TRP A 25 -2.81 11.82 -1.44
N GLY A 26 -1.94 12.76 -1.01
CA GLY A 26 -2.22 13.69 0.07
C GLY A 26 -2.16 13.03 1.44
N LYS A 27 -3.14 13.34 2.31
CA LYS A 27 -3.17 12.85 3.70
C LYS A 27 -3.68 11.41 3.76
N ALA A 28 -3.07 10.59 4.63
CA ALA A 28 -3.56 9.26 4.95
C ALA A 28 -4.90 9.33 5.70
N THR A 29 -5.98 9.35 4.93
CA THR A 29 -7.35 9.26 5.40
C THR A 29 -7.93 7.90 5.03
N GLY A 30 -9.03 7.48 5.67
CA GLY A 30 -9.71 6.23 5.33
C GLY A 30 -10.14 6.16 3.86
N LYS A 31 -10.47 7.31 3.25
CA LYS A 31 -10.79 7.41 1.82
C LYS A 31 -9.57 7.10 0.95
N VAL A 32 -8.45 7.78 1.19
CA VAL A 32 -7.21 7.58 0.41
C VAL A 32 -6.68 6.15 0.57
N TYR A 33 -6.81 5.56 1.77
CA TYR A 33 -6.48 4.16 1.99
C TYR A 33 -7.37 3.22 1.16
N ARG A 34 -8.69 3.44 1.15
CA ARG A 34 -9.61 2.61 0.36
C ARG A 34 -9.42 2.77 -1.14
N ASP A 35 -9.13 3.98 -1.61
CA ASP A 35 -9.05 4.28 -3.04
C ASP A 35 -7.69 3.88 -3.64
N ASN A 36 -6.60 4.01 -2.88
CA ASN A 36 -5.24 3.76 -3.40
C ASN A 36 -4.60 2.50 -2.80
N VAL A 37 -4.73 2.24 -1.49
CA VAL A 37 -4.00 1.14 -0.83
C VAL A 37 -4.73 -0.21 -0.97
N VAL A 38 -6.05 -0.23 -0.77
CA VAL A 38 -6.87 -1.46 -0.80
C VAL A 38 -6.81 -2.21 -2.14
N PRO A 39 -6.85 -1.56 -3.32
CA PRO A 39 -6.70 -2.24 -4.60
C PRO A 39 -5.40 -3.05 -4.71
N HIS A 40 -4.28 -2.51 -4.23
CA HIS A 40 -2.99 -3.21 -4.25
C HIS A 40 -2.98 -4.44 -3.34
N ILE A 41 -3.61 -4.36 -2.16
CA ILE A 41 -3.78 -5.51 -1.26
C ILE A 41 -4.62 -6.60 -1.92
N HIS A 42 -5.70 -6.24 -2.62
CA HIS A 42 -6.54 -7.19 -3.33
C HIS A 42 -5.84 -7.83 -4.54
N GLN A 43 -5.02 -7.07 -5.27
CA GLN A 43 -4.19 -7.60 -6.36
C GLN A 43 -3.16 -8.61 -5.83
N PHE A 44 -2.50 -8.31 -4.72
CA PHE A 44 -1.58 -9.25 -4.07
C PHE A 44 -2.29 -10.54 -3.63
N LYS A 45 -3.50 -10.43 -3.07
CA LYS A 45 -4.33 -11.61 -2.75
C LYS A 45 -4.68 -12.49 -3.95
N ARG A 46 -4.69 -11.92 -5.17
CA ARG A 46 -4.93 -12.64 -6.42
C ARG A 46 -3.67 -13.29 -7.00
N GLY A 47 -2.51 -13.19 -6.33
CA GLY A 47 -1.26 -13.79 -6.79
C GLY A 47 -0.61 -13.03 -7.95
N ILE A 48 -0.98 -11.77 -8.16
CA ILE A 48 -0.28 -10.89 -9.10
C ILE A 48 0.94 -10.35 -8.37
N ASP A 49 2.12 -10.88 -8.70
CA ASP A 49 3.40 -10.47 -8.13
C ASP A 49 3.72 -9.06 -8.61
N PHE A 50 3.85 -8.11 -7.67
CA PHE A 50 4.27 -6.74 -7.98
C PHE A 50 5.68 -6.52 -7.45
N PRO A 51 6.64 -6.12 -8.31
CA PRO A 51 7.81 -5.43 -7.81
C PRO A 51 7.34 -4.13 -7.17
N ILE A 52 7.89 -3.82 -6.01
CA ILE A 52 7.72 -2.60 -5.22
C ILE A 52 7.31 -1.41 -6.12
N LEU A 53 6.05 -0.96 -6.03
CA LEU A 53 5.60 0.27 -6.66
C LEU A 53 6.25 1.42 -5.88
N MET A 54 7.34 1.95 -6.46
CA MET A 54 8.00 3.20 -6.07
C MET A 54 7.32 4.38 -6.75
#